data_AF-A0A1G2R3G3-F1
#
_entry.id   AF-A0A1G2R3G3-F1
#
_cell.length_a   1.000
_cell.length_b   1.000
_cell.length_c   1.000
_cell.angle_alpha   90.00
_cell.angle_beta   90.00
_cell.angle_gamma   90.00
#
_symmetry.space_group_name_H-M   'P 1'
#
loop_
_entity.id
_entity.type
_entity.pdbx_description
1 polymer ?
#
loop_
_entity_poly.entity_id
_entity_poly.type
_entity_poly.pdbx_seq_one_letter_code
_entity_poly.pdbx_strand_id
1 'polypeptide(L)'
;MKQEKIVIIILAAAVVVIAAGYGAWRFFGSKAQWAPQGQEEKTQAPSPQEGTQGEATSTYGTLPEIESVANPLENLPDLNPVERANPFNDIYTNPFE
;
A
#
# COMPACT_ATOMS: atom_id res chain seq x y z
N MET A 1 10.08 44.75 -37.50
CA MET A 1 8.69 44.31 -37.77
C MET A 1 8.46 42.79 -37.74
N LYS A 2 9.06 41.94 -38.61
CA LYS A 2 8.78 40.48 -38.57
C LYS A 2 9.39 39.78 -37.35
N GLN A 3 10.65 40.10 -37.02
CA GLN A 3 11.37 39.48 -35.89
C GLN A 3 10.75 39.85 -34.53
N GLU A 4 10.39 41.12 -34.31
CA GLU A 4 9.73 41.56 -33.06
C GLU A 4 8.38 40.86 -32.83
N LYS A 5 7.59 40.67 -33.89
CA LYS A 5 6.32 39.93 -33.81
C LYS A 5 6.54 38.46 -33.46
N ILE A 6 7.58 37.83 -34.04
CA ILE A 6 7.94 36.44 -33.72
C ILE A 6 8.36 36.33 -32.25
N VAL A 7 9.19 37.25 -31.75
CA VAL A 7 9.62 37.26 -30.34
C VAL A 7 8.42 37.43 -29.40
N ILE A 8 7.49 38.33 -29.71
CA ILE A 8 6.27 38.53 -28.91
C ILE A 8 5.39 37.27 -28.89
N ILE A 9 5.24 36.58 -30.03
CA ILE A 9 4.47 35.34 -30.13
C ILE A 9 5.11 34.22 -29.29
N ILE A 10 6.44 34.07 -29.37
CA ILE A 10 7.16 33.07 -28.56
C ILE A 10 6.98 33.36 -27.07
N LEU A 11 7.08 34.64 -26.67
CA LEU A 11 6.96 35.05 -25.28
C LEU A 11 5.54 34.83 -24.75
N ALA A 12 4.51 35.12 -25.55
CA ALA A 12 3.12 34.81 -25.23
C ALA A 12 2.88 33.29 -25.11
N ALA A 13 3.42 32.49 -26.03
CA ALA A 13 3.32 31.03 -25.98
C ALA A 13 3.99 30.45 -24.73
N ALA A 14 5.17 30.97 -24.34
CA ALA A 14 5.87 30.56 -23.13
C ALA A 14 5.03 30.81 -21.87
N VAL A 15 4.37 31.97 -21.76
CA VAL A 15 3.48 32.28 -20.63
C VAL A 15 2.29 31.32 -20.58
N VAL A 16 1.69 30.97 -21.72
CA VAL A 16 0.58 30.00 -21.78
C VAL A 16 1.02 28.62 -21.32
N VAL A 17 2.20 28.14 -21.73
CA VAL A 17 2.74 26.84 -21.31
C VAL A 17 3.00 26.82 -19.80
N ILE A 18 3.57 27.90 -19.24
CA ILE A 18 3.82 28.01 -17.79
C ILE A 18 2.50 28.01 -17.00
N ALA A 19 1.50 28.77 -17.46
CA ALA A 19 0.20 28.82 -16.80
C ALA A 19 -0.53 27.47 -16.85
N ALA A 20 -0.47 26.77 -17.99
CA ALA A 20 -1.03 25.43 -18.14
C ALA A 20 -0.31 24.41 -17.25
N GLY A 21 1.03 24.47 -17.17
CA GLY A 21 1.83 23.63 -16.28
C GLY A 21 1.51 23.86 -14.80
N TYR A 22 1.38 25.12 -14.37
CA TYR A 22 0.99 25.48 -13.01
C TYR A 22 -0.45 25.02 -12.70
N GLY A 23 -1.39 25.21 -13.62
CA GLY A 23 -2.77 24.75 -13.48
C GLY A 23 -2.87 23.24 -13.35
N ALA A 24 -2.14 22.50 -14.21
CA ALA A 24 -2.07 21.05 -14.14
C ALA A 24 -1.43 20.58 -12.81
N TRP A 25 -0.32 21.18 -12.39
CA TRP A 25 0.29 20.86 -11.10
C TRP A 25 -0.64 21.14 -9.92
N ARG A 26 -1.39 22.24 -9.93
CA ARG A 26 -2.31 22.58 -8.85
C ARG A 26 -3.53 21.66 -8.78
N PHE A 27 -3.99 21.14 -9.92
CA PHE A 27 -5.16 20.27 -10.02
C PHE A 27 -4.81 18.78 -9.84
N PHE A 28 -3.66 18.33 -10.33
CA PHE A 28 -3.23 16.93 -10.28
C PHE A 28 -2.18 16.66 -9.17
N GLY A 29 -1.45 17.67 -8.70
CA GLY A 29 -0.39 17.54 -7.69
C GLY A 29 -0.90 17.16 -6.29
N SER A 30 -2.19 17.34 -6.00
CA SER A 30 -2.80 16.85 -4.75
C SER A 30 -2.96 15.32 -4.70
N LYS A 31 -2.68 14.60 -5.78
CA LYS A 31 -2.76 13.12 -5.83
C LYS A 31 -1.39 12.44 -5.85
N ALA A 32 -0.30 13.19 -5.87
CA ALA A 32 1.05 12.63 -5.81
C ALA A 32 1.51 12.52 -4.34
N GLN A 33 0.87 11.66 -3.56
CA GLN A 33 1.49 11.11 -2.35
C GLN A 33 2.51 10.06 -2.82
N TRP A 34 3.64 10.55 -3.35
CA TRP A 34 4.80 9.72 -3.59
C TRP A 34 5.34 9.35 -2.21
N ALA A 35 5.07 8.14 -1.76
CA ALA A 35 5.75 7.56 -0.60
C ALA A 35 7.20 7.29 -1.02
N PRO A 36 8.22 7.96 -0.45
CA PRO A 36 9.55 7.38 -0.48
C PRO A 36 9.51 6.09 0.34
N GLN A 37 9.85 4.97 -0.32
CA GLN A 37 10.31 3.78 0.39
C GLN A 37 11.43 4.18 1.35
N GLY A 38 11.34 3.75 2.61
CA GLY A 38 12.42 3.90 3.59
C GLY A 38 12.01 4.53 4.92
N GLN A 39 10.92 4.07 5.55
CA GLN A 39 10.78 4.20 7.00
C GLN A 39 11.40 2.96 7.66
N GLU A 40 12.70 3.00 7.91
CA GLU A 40 13.25 2.27 9.06
C GLU A 40 13.04 3.14 10.30
N GLU A 41 11.79 3.21 10.77
CA GLU A 41 11.51 3.72 12.11
C GLU A 41 11.48 2.52 13.05
N LYS A 42 12.59 2.38 13.79
CA LYS A 42 12.83 1.37 14.81
C LYS A 42 11.91 1.60 16.00
N THR A 43 10.61 1.30 15.86
CA THR A 43 9.65 1.39 16.97
C THR A 43 9.59 0.05 17.69
N GLN A 44 10.47 -0.06 18.68
CA GLN A 44 10.26 -0.63 20.00
C GLN A 44 9.11 -1.67 20.11
N ALA A 45 9.49 -2.95 20.19
CA ALA A 45 8.59 -4.02 20.62
C ALA A 45 8.02 -3.72 22.01
N PRO A 46 6.70 -3.82 22.24
CA PRO A 46 6.18 -3.84 23.59
C PRO A 46 6.54 -5.19 24.24
N SER A 47 7.30 -5.09 25.33
CA SER A 47 7.60 -6.17 26.27
C SER A 47 6.31 -6.89 26.71
N PRO A 48 6.29 -8.23 26.82
CA PRO A 48 5.19 -8.92 27.48
C PRO A 48 5.24 -8.58 28.96
N GLN A 49 4.25 -7.84 29.45
CA GLN A 49 4.05 -7.67 30.88
C GLN A 49 3.39 -8.94 31.41
N GLU A 50 4.16 -9.67 32.22
CA GLU A 50 3.69 -10.76 33.06
C GLU A 50 2.54 -10.31 33.98
N GLY A 51 1.53 -11.18 34.06
CA GLY A 51 0.81 -11.50 35.29
C GLY A 51 0.03 -10.38 35.98
N THR A 52 -1.30 -10.41 35.84
CA THR A 52 -2.19 -10.16 36.98
C THR A 52 -3.40 -11.07 36.85
N GLN A 53 -3.36 -12.18 37.59
CA GLN A 53 -4.56 -12.87 38.03
C GLN A 53 -5.40 -11.88 38.84
N GLY A 54 -6.62 -11.63 38.38
CA GLY A 54 -7.61 -10.86 39.10
C GLY A 54 -8.97 -11.38 38.73
N GLU A 55 -9.53 -12.25 39.57
CA GLU A 55 -10.96 -12.54 39.58
C GLU A 55 -11.73 -11.23 39.70
N ALA A 56 -12.56 -10.93 38.71
CA ALA A 56 -13.60 -9.92 38.83
C ALA A 56 -14.88 -10.50 38.25
N THR A 57 -15.63 -11.17 39.13
CA THR A 57 -17.02 -11.58 38.91
C THR A 57 -17.82 -10.34 38.48
N SER A 58 -18.19 -10.27 37.21
CA SER A 58 -19.08 -9.24 36.69
C SER A 58 -20.14 -9.91 35.82
N THR A 59 -21.24 -10.27 36.48
CA THR A 59 -22.50 -10.62 35.83
C THR A 59 -23.05 -9.36 35.17
N TYR A 60 -22.84 -9.16 33.87
CA TYR A 60 -23.76 -8.51 32.93
C TYR A 60 -23.15 -8.52 31.52
N GLY A 61 -23.82 -9.20 30.58
CA GLY A 61 -23.46 -9.26 29.17
C GLY A 61 -22.68 -10.53 28.81
N THR A 62 -23.39 -11.56 28.35
CA THR A 62 -22.73 -12.67 27.64
C THR A 62 -22.11 -12.10 26.38
N LEU A 63 -20.78 -12.14 26.30
CA LEU A 63 -20.05 -11.84 25.08
C LEU A 63 -20.63 -12.74 23.97
N PRO A 64 -21.06 -12.21 22.82
CA PRO A 64 -21.51 -13.05 21.73
C PRO A 64 -20.38 -14.02 21.37
N GLU A 65 -20.70 -15.30 21.27
CA GLU A 65 -19.78 -16.31 20.78
C GLU A 65 -19.42 -15.90 19.35
N ILE A 66 -18.17 -15.45 19.17
CA ILE A 66 -17.64 -15.15 17.85
C ILE A 66 -17.39 -16.53 17.24
N GLU A 67 -18.34 -17.02 16.44
CA GLU A 67 -18.09 -18.16 15.55
C GLU A 67 -16.75 -17.90 14.89
N SER A 68 -15.81 -18.84 15.06
CA SER A 68 -14.39 -18.70 14.72
C SER A 68 -14.25 -17.85 13.46
N VAL A 69 -13.80 -16.61 13.65
CA VAL A 69 -13.58 -15.65 12.58
C VAL A 69 -12.74 -16.37 11.55
N ALA A 70 -13.35 -16.72 10.42
CA ALA A 70 -12.65 -17.38 9.33
C ALA A 70 -11.37 -16.58 9.09
N ASN A 71 -10.22 -17.24 9.21
CA ASN A 71 -8.95 -16.53 9.22
C ASN A 71 -8.88 -15.74 7.90
N PRO A 72 -8.85 -14.40 7.93
CA PRO A 72 -8.88 -13.60 6.70
C PRO A 72 -7.64 -13.86 5.83
N LEU A 73 -6.63 -14.56 6.36
CA LEU A 73 -5.43 -14.99 5.67
C LEU A 73 -5.57 -16.34 4.95
N GLU A 74 -6.64 -17.11 5.17
CA GLU A 74 -6.87 -18.39 4.46
C GLU A 74 -7.12 -18.21 2.96
N ASN A 75 -7.63 -17.06 2.54
CA ASN A 75 -7.91 -16.75 1.14
C ASN A 75 -6.82 -15.87 0.50
N LEU A 76 -5.62 -15.81 1.08
CA LEU A 76 -4.53 -15.08 0.46
C LEU A 76 -4.06 -15.81 -0.81
N PRO A 77 -3.84 -15.08 -1.92
CA PRO A 77 -3.16 -15.66 -3.06
C PRO A 77 -1.76 -16.07 -2.62
N ASP A 78 -1.31 -17.21 -3.13
CA ASP A 78 0.07 -17.65 -2.94
C ASP A 78 1.02 -16.57 -3.48
N LEU A 79 1.92 -16.10 -2.62
CA LEU A 79 2.88 -15.04 -2.92
C LEU A 79 3.84 -15.46 -4.03
N ASN A 80 4.12 -16.77 -4.14
CA ASN A 80 4.94 -17.34 -5.20
C ASN A 80 4.48 -18.76 -5.49
N PRO A 81 3.49 -18.93 -6.40
CA PRO A 81 2.91 -20.23 -6.68
C PRO A 81 3.83 -21.09 -7.56
N VAL A 82 4.99 -21.48 -7.03
CA VAL A 82 5.95 -22.37 -7.68
C VAL A 82 5.28 -23.68 -8.12
N GLU A 83 4.34 -24.18 -7.31
CA GLU A 83 3.53 -25.37 -7.57
C GLU A 83 2.48 -25.18 -8.67
N ARG A 84 2.13 -23.94 -9.05
CA ARG A 84 1.19 -23.68 -10.16
C ARG A 84 1.86 -23.08 -11.38
N ALA A 85 3.04 -22.49 -11.21
CA ALA A 85 3.81 -21.84 -12.26
C ALA A 85 4.72 -22.82 -13.01
N ASN A 86 5.10 -23.94 -12.38
CA ASN A 86 5.93 -24.95 -13.03
C ASN A 86 5.06 -25.95 -13.83
N PRO A 87 5.15 -25.97 -15.17
CA PRO A 87 4.38 -26.90 -16.00
C PRO A 87 4.87 -28.35 -15.93
N PHE A 88 5.91 -28.64 -15.16
CA PHE A 88 6.54 -29.97 -15.03
C PHE A 88 6.34 -30.61 -13.65
N ASN A 89 5.43 -30.11 -12.82
CA ASN A 89 5.19 -30.65 -11.48
C ASN A 89 4.71 -32.12 -11.50
N ASP A 90 4.16 -32.60 -12.61
CA ASP A 90 3.72 -34.00 -12.76
C ASP A 90 4.85 -34.97 -13.17
N ILE A 91 6.06 -34.48 -13.44
CA ILE A 91 7.17 -35.31 -13.96
C ILE A 91 8.01 -35.93 -12.84
N TYR A 92 8.06 -35.30 -11.68
CA TYR A 92 8.87 -35.75 -10.55
C TYR A 92 8.09 -35.62 -9.25
N THR A 93 7.78 -36.77 -8.64
CA THR A 93 7.27 -36.85 -7.28
C THR A 93 8.42 -37.19 -6.34
N ASN A 94 8.53 -36.44 -5.23
CA ASN A 94 9.49 -36.71 -4.18
C ASN A 94 9.25 -38.12 -3.61
N PRO A 95 10.23 -39.05 -3.65
CA PRO A 95 10.03 -40.43 -3.20
C PRO A 95 9.93 -40.59 -1.67
N PHE A 96 9.98 -39.49 -0.93
CA PHE A 96 9.86 -39.45 0.53
C PHE A 96 8.61 -38.70 1.03
N GLU A 97 7.73 -38.29 0.12
CA GLU A 97 6.36 -37.82 0.43
C GLU A 97 5.35 -38.97 0.49
#